data_AF-A0A3N9RQQ2-F1
#
_entry.id   AF-A0A3N9RQQ2-F1
#
_cell.length_a   1.000
_cell.length_b   1.000
_cell.length_c   1.000
_cell.angle_alpha   90.00
_cell.angle_beta   90.00
_cell.angle_gamma   90.00
#
_symmetry.space_group_name_H-M   'P 1'
#
loop_
_entity.id
_entity.type
_entity.pdbx_description
1 polymer ?
#
loop_
_entity_poly.entity_id
_entity_poly.type
_entity_poly.pdbx_seq_one_letter_code
_entity_poly.pdbx_strand_id
1 'polypeptide(L)'
;MTPDIHPFDIVTYAVPFFILAMIAEMAWARRRAPEAYEPRDTWTSLALGLGSTVAGALTAGVVYAAAMALYQHRVATMPFAWWAWIACFVLDDFNYYWAHRTGHRIRWFWASHVNHHSSQHYNLSTALRQTWTGFFALSFVFRIWPALLGFHPAMLVTVGAVNLVYQFWIHTEAIGRMPRWFEAVFNTPSHHRVHHATNPVYLDRNYAGALIVWDRLFRTFQPELEGERIRYGIVRQLGTFGVMWSVFHEWAGMLKDFAVAPLRYKLAYLLREPGWSHDGSRDTSDRIRDRWREREDGTA
;
A
#
# COMPACT_ATOMS: atom_id res chain seq x y z
N MET A 1 3.88 4.76 -37.50
CA MET A 1 4.27 5.88 -36.62
C MET A 1 3.78 5.56 -35.22
N THR A 2 4.67 5.10 -34.33
CA THR A 2 4.43 5.28 -32.89
C THR A 2 4.50 6.78 -32.65
N PRO A 3 3.44 7.44 -32.15
CA PRO A 3 3.55 8.84 -31.79
C PRO A 3 4.75 9.03 -30.84
N ASP A 4 5.45 10.16 -30.95
CA ASP A 4 6.45 10.58 -29.97
C ASP A 4 5.72 10.84 -28.65
N ILE A 5 5.52 9.78 -27.87
CA ILE A 5 4.95 9.86 -26.53
C ILE A 5 6.10 10.28 -25.63
N HIS A 6 6.26 11.58 -25.44
CA HIS A 6 7.03 12.08 -24.31
C HIS A 6 6.32 11.62 -23.02
N PRO A 7 6.97 10.82 -22.16
CA PRO A 7 6.37 10.40 -20.91
C PRO A 7 6.05 11.64 -20.07
N PHE A 8 4.77 11.93 -19.90
CA PHE A 8 4.33 12.97 -18.97
C PHE A 8 4.56 12.45 -17.56
N ASP A 9 5.60 12.96 -16.88
CA ASP A 9 5.93 12.57 -15.52
C ASP A 9 4.99 13.26 -14.52
N ILE A 10 3.79 12.69 -14.41
CA ILE A 10 2.72 13.16 -13.53
C ILE A 10 3.22 13.33 -12.09
N VAL A 11 4.08 12.42 -11.62
CA VAL A 11 4.56 12.43 -10.24
C VAL A 11 5.43 13.66 -9.99
N THR A 12 6.37 13.96 -10.89
CA THR A 12 7.22 15.16 -10.79
C THR A 12 6.39 16.44 -10.73
N TYR A 13 5.32 16.56 -11.53
CA TYR A 13 4.42 17.71 -11.47
C TYR A 13 3.54 17.75 -10.22
N ALA A 14 3.29 16.61 -9.56
CA ALA A 14 2.54 16.54 -8.31
C ALA A 14 3.40 16.92 -7.08
N VAL A 15 4.73 16.90 -7.17
CA VAL A 15 5.64 17.19 -6.04
C VAL A 15 5.34 18.55 -5.37
N PRO A 16 5.20 19.68 -6.09
CA PRO A 16 4.87 20.95 -5.45
C PRO A 16 3.54 20.89 -4.70
N PHE A 17 2.54 20.18 -5.24
CA PHE A 17 1.25 19.98 -4.58
C PHE A 17 1.40 19.17 -3.29
N PHE A 18 2.19 18.08 -3.30
CA PHE A 18 2.47 17.29 -2.09
C PHE A 18 3.11 18.13 -0.99
N ILE A 19 4.12 18.94 -1.34
CA ILE A 19 4.81 19.82 -0.39
C ILE A 19 3.83 20.84 0.22
N LEU A 20 3.04 21.52 -0.63
CA LEU A 20 2.07 22.52 -0.17
C LEU A 20 0.98 21.88 0.71
N ALA A 21 0.47 20.71 0.33
CA ALA A 21 -0.53 19.98 1.10
C ALA A 21 0.00 19.55 2.47
N MET A 22 1.25 19.04 2.54
CA MET A 22 1.90 18.70 3.81
C MET A 22 2.09 19.94 4.69
N ILE A 23 2.55 21.07 4.15
CA ILE A 23 2.71 22.31 4.91
C ILE A 23 1.35 22.80 5.43
N ALA A 24 0.30 22.73 4.61
CA ALA A 24 -1.05 23.09 5.00
C ALA A 24 -1.58 22.19 6.12
N GLU A 25 -1.38 20.88 6.03
CA GLU A 25 -1.77 19.93 7.07
C GLU A 25 -0.97 20.14 8.36
N MET A 26 0.34 20.37 8.27
CA MET A 26 1.16 20.72 9.44
C MET A 26 0.66 22.00 10.13
N ALA A 27 0.27 23.03 9.36
CA ALA A 27 -0.28 24.26 9.91
C ALA A 27 -1.65 24.04 10.59
N TRP A 28 -2.48 23.18 10.02
CA TRP A 28 -3.75 22.74 10.62
C TRP A 28 -3.50 21.93 11.92
N ALA A 29 -2.60 20.94 11.87
CA ALA A 29 -2.29 20.02 12.95
C ALA A 29 -1.75 20.76 14.18
N ARG A 30 -0.90 21.78 13.99
CA ARG A 30 -0.41 22.65 15.09
C ARG A 30 -1.52 23.22 16.00
N ARG A 31 -2.74 23.38 15.48
CA ARG A 31 -3.89 23.93 16.22
C ARG A 31 -4.91 22.88 16.64
N ARG A 32 -5.01 21.76 15.92
CA ARG A 32 -6.11 20.80 16.06
C ARG A 32 -5.68 19.40 16.52
N ALA A 33 -4.47 18.98 16.17
CA ALA A 33 -3.94 17.64 16.45
C ALA A 33 -2.39 17.71 16.50
N PRO A 34 -1.80 18.42 17.47
CA PRO A 34 -0.34 18.60 17.54
C PRO A 34 0.41 17.27 17.66
N GLU A 35 -0.23 16.22 18.19
CA GLU A 35 0.29 14.86 18.32
C GLU A 35 0.33 14.07 17.00
N ALA A 36 -0.37 14.54 15.96
CA ALA A 36 -0.41 13.88 14.65
C ALA A 36 0.92 13.96 13.90
N TYR A 37 1.84 14.85 14.32
CA TYR A 37 3.15 15.03 13.70
C TYR A 37 4.27 14.81 14.73
N GLU A 38 5.09 13.80 14.48
CA GLU A 38 6.37 13.60 15.16
C GLU A 38 7.51 13.90 14.15
N PRO A 39 8.37 14.90 14.40
CA PRO A 39 9.42 15.28 13.44
C PRO A 39 10.34 14.14 13.02
N ARG A 40 10.69 13.23 13.95
CA ARG A 40 11.54 12.07 13.63
C ARG A 40 10.81 11.08 12.72
N ASP A 41 9.53 10.86 12.97
CA ASP A 41 8.68 10.00 12.14
C ASP A 41 8.50 10.56 10.73
N THR A 42 8.28 11.88 10.65
CA THR A 42 8.15 12.64 9.39
C THR A 42 9.44 12.54 8.58
N TRP A 43 10.60 12.70 9.23
CA TRP A 43 11.89 12.54 8.58
C TRP A 43 12.08 11.11 8.05
N THR A 44 11.72 10.09 8.83
CA THR A 44 11.74 8.70 8.36
C THR A 44 10.87 8.50 7.12
N SER A 45 9.66 9.09 7.10
CA SER A 45 8.78 9.02 5.93
C SER A 45 9.40 9.67 4.68
N LEU A 46 9.98 10.87 4.83
CA LEU A 46 10.65 11.56 3.72
C LEU A 46 11.86 10.77 3.20
N ALA A 47 12.68 10.23 4.09
CA ALA A 47 13.84 9.43 3.73
C ALA A 47 13.45 8.12 3.02
N LEU A 48 12.37 7.47 3.48
CA LEU A 48 11.82 6.29 2.81
C LEU A 48 11.31 6.64 1.40
N GLY A 49 10.59 7.76 1.25
CA GLY A 49 10.09 8.23 -0.05
C GLY A 49 11.22 8.53 -1.04
N LEU A 50 12.26 9.23 -0.58
CA LEU A 50 13.45 9.50 -1.39
C LEU A 50 14.15 8.20 -1.80
N GLY A 51 14.39 7.28 -0.85
CA GLY A 51 15.03 6.01 -1.15
C GLY A 51 14.21 5.13 -2.09
N SER A 52 12.88 5.16 -1.99
CA SER A 52 11.99 4.44 -2.91
C SER A 52 12.06 5.01 -4.33
N THR A 53 12.14 6.34 -4.47
CA THR A 53 12.35 7.00 -5.76
C THR A 53 13.66 6.56 -6.41
N VAL A 54 14.76 6.50 -5.64
CA VAL A 54 16.05 6.01 -6.11
C VAL A 54 15.98 4.52 -6.50
N ALA A 55 15.40 3.67 -5.66
CA ALA A 55 15.25 2.24 -5.95
C ALA A 55 14.38 1.99 -7.20
N GLY A 56 13.32 2.76 -7.37
CA GLY A 56 12.47 2.76 -8.56
C GLY A 56 13.26 3.15 -9.81
N ALA A 57 14.00 4.26 -9.77
CA ALA A 57 14.81 4.71 -10.90
C ALA A 57 15.85 3.68 -11.35
N LEU A 58 16.52 3.01 -10.40
CA LEU A 58 17.50 1.96 -10.68
C LEU A 58 16.91 0.73 -11.38
N THR A 59 15.62 0.46 -11.18
CA THR A 59 14.94 -0.74 -11.69
C THR A 59 13.95 -0.46 -12.82
N ALA A 60 13.60 0.81 -13.06
CA ALA A 60 12.59 1.24 -14.02
C ALA A 60 12.87 0.73 -15.44
N GLY A 61 14.13 0.79 -15.90
CA GLY A 61 14.51 0.30 -17.23
C GLY A 61 14.26 -1.19 -17.41
N VAL A 62 14.57 -2.01 -16.40
CA VAL A 62 14.35 -3.46 -16.42
C VAL A 62 12.86 -3.79 -16.42
N VAL A 63 12.08 -3.13 -15.56
CA VAL A 63 10.62 -3.32 -15.48
C VAL A 63 9.94 -2.91 -16.78
N TYR A 64 10.34 -1.77 -17.35
CA TYR A 64 9.80 -1.28 -18.62
C TYR A 64 10.16 -2.21 -19.78
N ALA A 65 11.41 -2.70 -19.84
CA ALA A 65 11.83 -3.69 -20.83
C ALA A 65 11.05 -4.99 -20.71
N ALA A 66 10.82 -5.49 -19.49
CA ALA A 66 10.00 -6.68 -19.25
C ALA A 66 8.54 -6.47 -19.70
N ALA A 67 7.95 -5.32 -19.38
CA ALA A 67 6.60 -4.97 -19.86
C ALA A 67 6.56 -4.87 -21.39
N MET A 68 7.59 -4.32 -22.02
CA MET A 68 7.68 -4.23 -23.47
C MET A 68 7.85 -5.60 -24.13
N ALA A 69 8.61 -6.51 -23.51
CA ALA A 69 8.73 -7.88 -23.96
C ALA A 69 7.36 -8.59 -23.93
N LEU A 70 6.60 -8.44 -22.84
CA LEU A 70 5.23 -8.94 -22.77
C LEU A 70 4.32 -8.30 -23.84
N TYR A 71 4.46 -7.00 -24.07
CA TYR A 71 3.68 -6.28 -25.09
C TYR A 71 3.93 -6.82 -26.51
N GLN A 72 5.12 -7.34 -26.83
CA GLN A 72 5.37 -7.97 -28.13
C GLN A 72 4.53 -9.25 -28.35
N HIS A 73 4.11 -9.90 -27.26
CA HIS A 73 3.26 -11.10 -27.28
C HIS A 73 1.78 -10.80 -26.98
N ARG A 74 1.36 -9.54 -27.14
CA ARG A 74 -0.02 -9.12 -26.86
C ARG A 74 -1.06 -9.81 -27.76
N VAL A 75 -2.22 -10.11 -27.19
CA VAL A 75 -3.35 -10.73 -27.90
C VAL A 75 -4.21 -9.72 -28.67
N ALA A 76 -4.12 -8.44 -28.29
CA ALA A 76 -4.80 -7.32 -28.93
C ALA A 76 -3.90 -6.08 -28.88
N THR A 77 -4.24 -5.01 -29.60
CA THR A 77 -3.57 -3.71 -29.49
C THR A 77 -4.60 -2.67 -29.08
N MET A 78 -4.48 -2.15 -27.86
CA MET A 78 -5.39 -1.11 -27.37
C MET A 78 -4.99 0.24 -27.98
N PRO A 79 -5.95 1.02 -28.48
CA PRO A 79 -5.65 2.34 -29.01
C PRO A 79 -5.35 3.33 -27.87
N PHE A 80 -4.67 4.43 -28.19
CA PHE A 80 -4.51 5.58 -27.29
C PHE A 80 -5.78 6.46 -27.28
N ALA A 81 -6.95 5.84 -27.10
CA ALA A 81 -8.23 6.52 -27.00
C ALA A 81 -8.59 6.79 -25.53
N TRP A 82 -9.39 7.83 -25.26
CA TRP A 82 -9.80 8.20 -23.90
C TRP A 82 -10.42 7.04 -23.11
N TRP A 83 -11.21 6.18 -23.75
CA TRP A 83 -11.83 5.02 -23.10
C TRP A 83 -10.81 3.94 -22.72
N ALA A 84 -9.73 3.80 -23.50
CA ALA A 84 -8.68 2.83 -23.22
C ALA A 84 -7.86 3.26 -22.01
N TRP A 85 -7.67 4.57 -21.80
CA TRP A 85 -7.06 5.11 -20.58
C TRP A 85 -7.90 4.81 -19.33
N ILE A 86 -9.22 4.97 -19.42
CA ILE A 86 -10.14 4.61 -18.32
C ILE A 86 -10.08 3.11 -18.04
N ALA A 87 -10.17 2.26 -19.08
CA ALA A 87 -10.06 0.81 -18.93
C ALA A 87 -8.71 0.39 -18.32
N CYS A 88 -7.61 1.01 -18.76
CA CYS A 88 -6.27 0.79 -18.24
C CYS A 88 -6.18 1.18 -16.77
N PHE A 89 -6.76 2.32 -16.37
CA PHE A 89 -6.78 2.78 -14.98
C PHE A 89 -7.59 1.84 -14.08
N VAL A 90 -8.79 1.43 -14.51
CA VAL A 90 -9.62 0.47 -13.74
C VAL A 90 -8.89 -0.86 -13.56
N LEU A 91 -8.18 -1.34 -14.59
CA LEU A 91 -7.39 -2.56 -14.51
C LEU A 91 -6.15 -2.40 -13.62
N ASP A 92 -5.46 -1.25 -13.68
CA ASP A 92 -4.34 -0.93 -12.79
C ASP A 92 -4.79 -0.86 -11.33
N ASP A 93 -5.93 -0.23 -11.04
CA ASP A 93 -6.48 -0.14 -9.69
C ASP A 93 -6.94 -1.52 -9.15
N PHE A 94 -7.50 -2.37 -10.01
CA PHE A 94 -7.78 -3.77 -9.69
C PHE A 94 -6.50 -4.55 -9.39
N ASN A 95 -5.44 -4.37 -10.20
CA ASN A 95 -4.14 -4.99 -9.95
C ASN A 95 -3.51 -4.49 -8.66
N TYR A 96 -3.66 -3.19 -8.35
CA TYR A 96 -3.23 -2.59 -7.10
C TYR A 96 -3.92 -3.27 -5.92
N TYR A 97 -5.25 -3.43 -5.95
CA TYR A 97 -5.99 -4.12 -4.89
C TYR A 97 -5.41 -5.51 -4.58
N TRP A 98 -5.11 -6.31 -5.61
CA TRP A 98 -4.54 -7.65 -5.41
C TRP A 98 -3.09 -7.62 -4.95
N ALA A 99 -2.27 -6.71 -5.48
CA ALA A 99 -0.89 -6.52 -5.02
C ALA A 99 -0.88 -6.12 -3.54
N HIS A 100 -1.75 -5.18 -3.16
CA HIS A 100 -1.86 -4.65 -1.81
C HIS A 100 -2.38 -5.71 -0.83
N ARG A 101 -3.48 -6.40 -1.18
CA ARG A 101 -3.97 -7.53 -0.41
C ARG A 101 -2.92 -8.62 -0.25
N THR A 102 -2.17 -8.93 -1.30
CA THR A 102 -1.06 -9.90 -1.24
C THR A 102 0.03 -9.41 -0.27
N GLY A 103 0.33 -8.11 -0.27
CA GLY A 103 1.18 -7.44 0.70
C GLY A 103 0.78 -7.69 2.16
N HIS A 104 -0.51 -7.81 2.46
CA HIS A 104 -0.98 -8.11 3.82
C HIS A 104 -1.13 -9.61 4.12
N ARG A 105 -1.27 -10.43 3.09
CA ARG A 105 -1.69 -11.84 3.24
C ARG A 105 -0.58 -12.86 2.97
N ILE A 106 0.57 -12.41 2.48
CA ILE A 106 1.75 -13.24 2.22
C ILE A 106 2.97 -12.54 2.83
N ARG A 107 3.64 -13.20 3.78
CA ARG A 107 4.72 -12.58 4.56
C ARG A 107 5.88 -12.06 3.71
N TRP A 108 6.21 -12.72 2.61
CA TRP A 108 7.21 -12.22 1.65
C TRP A 108 6.90 -10.82 1.13
N PHE A 109 5.65 -10.58 0.71
CA PHE A 109 5.23 -9.27 0.22
C PHE A 109 5.02 -8.29 1.37
N TRP A 110 4.56 -8.78 2.53
CA TRP A 110 4.49 -7.99 3.76
C TRP A 110 5.86 -7.44 4.18
N ALA A 111 6.92 -8.23 4.07
CA ALA A 111 8.28 -7.77 4.37
C ALA A 111 8.69 -6.56 3.52
N SER A 112 8.17 -6.47 2.29
CA SER A 112 8.34 -5.30 1.44
C SER A 112 7.39 -4.15 1.80
N HIS A 113 6.20 -4.43 2.33
CA HIS A 113 5.12 -3.45 2.50
C HIS A 113 5.00 -2.86 3.91
N VAL A 114 5.41 -3.60 4.94
CA VAL A 114 5.25 -3.26 6.38
C VAL A 114 5.78 -1.89 6.77
N ASN A 115 6.81 -1.39 6.08
CA ASN A 115 7.40 -0.09 6.35
C ASN A 115 6.37 1.04 6.13
N HIS A 116 5.45 0.86 5.18
CA HIS A 116 4.33 1.76 4.91
C HIS A 116 3.42 1.93 6.14
N HIS A 117 3.11 0.82 6.80
CA HIS A 117 2.25 0.78 7.99
C HIS A 117 2.96 1.13 9.30
N SER A 118 4.29 1.22 9.30
CA SER A 118 5.05 1.30 10.55
C SER A 118 4.93 2.63 11.31
N SER A 119 4.35 3.68 10.72
CA SER A 119 4.13 4.95 11.43
C SER A 119 2.99 4.84 12.43
N GLN A 120 3.22 5.35 13.63
CA GLN A 120 2.18 5.55 14.65
C GLN A 120 1.51 6.93 14.56
N HIS A 121 1.95 7.77 13.62
CA HIS A 121 1.47 9.14 13.40
C HIS A 121 0.91 9.25 11.97
N TYR A 122 -0.42 9.26 11.84
CA TYR A 122 -1.06 9.20 10.53
C TYR A 122 -1.29 10.59 9.95
N ASN A 123 -0.51 10.96 8.93
CA ASN A 123 -0.57 12.26 8.27
C ASN A 123 -0.06 12.12 6.82
N LEU A 124 -0.06 13.21 6.05
CA LEU A 124 0.29 13.17 4.62
C LEU A 124 1.72 12.68 4.38
N SER A 125 2.64 12.82 5.35
CA SER A 125 3.98 12.25 5.21
C SER A 125 3.95 10.72 5.20
N THR A 126 2.99 10.07 5.86
CA THR A 126 2.84 8.61 5.90
C THR A 126 2.71 8.02 4.48
N ALA A 127 2.08 8.74 3.54
CA ALA A 127 2.01 8.34 2.14
C ALA A 127 3.38 8.10 1.50
N LEU A 128 4.42 8.80 1.97
CA LEU A 128 5.78 8.72 1.46
C LEU A 128 6.56 7.53 2.02
N ARG A 129 6.01 6.74 2.95
CA ARG A 129 6.63 5.50 3.45
C ARG A 129 6.58 4.38 2.42
N GLN A 130 7.23 4.59 1.28
CA GLN A 130 7.29 3.66 0.17
C GLN A 130 8.45 2.69 0.34
N THR A 131 8.30 1.49 -0.20
CA THR A 131 9.30 0.42 -0.08
C THR A 131 10.50 0.63 -0.99
N TRP A 132 11.66 0.15 -0.55
CA TRP A 132 12.88 0.06 -1.37
C TRP A 132 13.05 -1.32 -2.00
N THR A 133 12.31 -2.31 -1.51
CA THR A 133 12.49 -3.73 -1.85
C THR A 133 11.43 -4.26 -2.79
N GLY A 134 10.55 -3.39 -3.31
CA GLY A 134 9.41 -3.79 -4.15
C GLY A 134 9.81 -4.57 -5.41
N PHE A 135 10.94 -4.20 -6.04
CA PHE A 135 11.50 -4.94 -7.18
C PHE A 135 11.96 -6.35 -6.77
N PHE A 136 12.71 -6.47 -5.67
CA PHE A 136 13.13 -7.76 -5.12
C PHE A 136 11.95 -8.64 -4.71
N ALA A 137 10.90 -8.03 -4.15
CA ALA A 137 9.66 -8.71 -3.83
C ALA A 137 8.83 -9.09 -5.08
N LEU A 138 9.28 -8.76 -6.30
CA LEU A 138 8.59 -8.99 -7.57
C LEU A 138 7.21 -8.30 -7.67
N SER A 139 7.02 -7.20 -6.95
CA SER A 139 5.74 -6.47 -6.92
C SER A 139 5.34 -5.92 -8.30
N PHE A 140 6.30 -5.69 -9.20
CA PHE A 140 6.04 -5.21 -10.54
C PHE A 140 5.25 -6.21 -11.41
N VAL A 141 5.30 -7.52 -11.09
CA VAL A 141 4.60 -8.56 -11.86
C VAL A 141 3.10 -8.33 -11.89
N PHE A 142 2.52 -7.81 -10.79
CA PHE A 142 1.11 -7.43 -10.72
C PHE A 142 0.72 -6.35 -11.73
N ARG A 143 1.67 -5.49 -12.16
CA ARG A 143 1.38 -4.31 -12.98
C ARG A 143 1.71 -4.47 -14.46
N ILE A 144 2.63 -5.37 -14.83
CA ILE A 144 3.12 -5.45 -16.22
C ILE A 144 2.30 -6.39 -17.11
N TRP A 145 1.57 -7.35 -16.53
CA TRP A 145 0.80 -8.33 -17.31
C TRP A 145 -0.30 -7.75 -18.23
N PRO A 146 -0.93 -6.59 -17.94
CA PRO A 146 -1.87 -5.95 -18.88
C PRO A 146 -1.24 -5.60 -20.24
N ALA A 147 0.09 -5.57 -20.34
CA ALA A 147 0.78 -5.46 -21.62
C ALA A 147 0.40 -6.61 -22.58
N LEU A 148 0.16 -7.82 -22.06
CA LEU A 148 -0.32 -8.97 -22.85
C LEU A 148 -1.74 -8.75 -23.40
N LEU A 149 -2.55 -7.90 -22.75
CA LEU A 149 -3.88 -7.53 -23.25
C LEU A 149 -3.83 -6.41 -24.30
N GLY A 150 -2.65 -5.85 -24.55
CA GLY A 150 -2.47 -4.80 -25.55
C GLY A 150 -2.42 -3.38 -25.03
N PHE A 151 -2.40 -3.16 -23.71
CA PHE A 151 -2.10 -1.85 -23.16
C PHE A 151 -0.61 -1.55 -23.32
N HIS A 152 -0.27 -0.45 -23.98
CA HIS A 152 1.12 -0.08 -24.17
C HIS A 152 1.78 0.19 -22.80
N PRO A 153 3.02 -0.26 -22.53
CA PRO A 153 3.69 -0.03 -21.25
C PRO A 153 3.74 1.43 -20.78
N ALA A 154 3.80 2.39 -21.71
CA ALA A 154 3.65 3.82 -21.38
C ALA A 154 2.29 4.13 -20.71
N MET A 155 1.20 3.50 -21.14
CA MET A 155 -0.10 3.66 -20.48
C MET A 155 -0.06 3.13 -19.05
N LEU A 156 0.56 1.98 -18.83
CA LEU A 156 0.71 1.35 -17.51
C LEU A 156 1.48 2.25 -16.54
N VAL A 157 2.60 2.83 -17.00
CA VAL A 157 3.39 3.79 -16.22
C VAL A 157 2.54 5.01 -15.86
N THR A 158 1.83 5.58 -16.83
CA THR A 158 0.99 6.77 -16.63
C THR A 158 -0.17 6.51 -15.67
N VAL A 159 -0.95 5.43 -15.84
CA VAL A 159 -2.08 5.15 -14.92
C VAL A 159 -1.60 4.75 -13.53
N GLY A 160 -0.46 4.05 -13.42
CA GLY A 160 0.16 3.75 -12.14
C GLY A 160 0.61 5.01 -11.40
N ALA A 161 1.09 6.03 -12.13
CA ALA A 161 1.40 7.34 -11.57
C ALA A 161 0.14 8.09 -11.11
N VAL A 162 -0.95 8.07 -11.89
CA VAL A 162 -2.25 8.62 -11.48
C VAL A 162 -2.75 7.94 -10.20
N ASN A 163 -2.65 6.62 -10.13
CA ASN A 163 -3.06 5.84 -8.96
C ASN A 163 -2.22 6.23 -7.72
N LEU A 164 -0.90 6.33 -7.87
CA LEU A 164 0.01 6.77 -6.79
C LEU A 164 -0.34 8.18 -6.28
N VAL A 165 -0.59 9.12 -7.18
CA VAL A 165 -0.97 10.50 -6.82
C VAL A 165 -2.32 10.53 -6.11
N TYR A 166 -3.30 9.73 -6.56
CA TYR A 166 -4.58 9.60 -5.88
C TYR A 166 -4.39 9.11 -4.43
N GLN A 167 -3.53 8.12 -4.22
CA GLN A 167 -3.33 7.55 -2.89
C GLN A 167 -2.63 8.50 -1.90
N PHE A 168 -1.98 9.58 -2.35
CA PHE A 168 -1.36 10.53 -1.43
C PHE A 168 -2.38 11.18 -0.49
N TRP A 169 -3.47 11.76 -1.02
CA TRP A 169 -4.35 12.63 -0.24
C TRP A 169 -5.22 11.87 0.78
N ILE A 170 -5.38 10.56 0.63
CA ILE A 170 -6.14 9.73 1.57
C ILE A 170 -5.38 9.45 2.88
N HIS A 171 -4.10 9.84 2.99
CA HIS A 171 -3.30 9.70 4.23
C HIS A 171 -3.45 10.92 5.14
N THR A 172 -4.61 11.12 5.73
CA THR A 172 -4.83 12.26 6.61
C THR A 172 -5.91 12.00 7.66
N GLU A 173 -5.75 12.63 8.81
CA GLU A 173 -6.81 12.76 9.84
C GLU A 173 -7.58 14.08 9.72
N ALA A 174 -7.12 15.02 8.89
CA ALA A 174 -7.74 16.34 8.76
C ALA A 174 -9.10 16.30 8.05
N ILE A 175 -9.33 15.28 7.24
CA ILE A 175 -10.58 15.03 6.53
C ILE A 175 -11.27 13.85 7.20
N GLY A 176 -12.46 14.08 7.77
CA GLY A 176 -13.28 13.05 8.41
C GLY A 176 -13.86 12.05 7.41
N ARG A 177 -15.18 12.08 7.21
CA ARG A 177 -15.87 11.30 6.18
C ARG A 177 -16.21 12.15 4.97
N MET A 178 -16.23 11.53 3.80
CA MET A 178 -16.70 12.14 2.56
C MET A 178 -18.20 11.87 2.35
N PRO A 179 -18.90 12.58 1.44
CA PRO A 179 -20.30 12.29 1.14
C PRO A 179 -20.50 10.81 0.75
N ARG A 180 -21.63 10.23 1.16
CA ARG A 180 -21.91 8.77 1.02
C ARG A 180 -21.76 8.26 -0.41
N TRP A 181 -22.12 9.04 -1.42
CA TRP A 181 -21.97 8.65 -2.82
C TRP A 181 -20.49 8.52 -3.23
N PHE A 182 -19.63 9.36 -2.66
CA PHE A 182 -18.19 9.34 -2.91
C PHE A 182 -17.57 8.12 -2.22
N GLU A 183 -17.91 7.88 -0.94
CA GLU A 183 -17.47 6.71 -0.18
C GLU A 183 -18.04 5.36 -0.68
N ALA A 184 -19.06 5.40 -1.55
CA ALA A 184 -19.53 4.20 -2.21
C ALA A 184 -18.56 3.69 -3.29
N VAL A 185 -17.83 4.61 -3.93
CA VAL A 185 -17.03 4.34 -5.15
C VAL A 185 -15.53 4.51 -4.90
N PHE A 186 -15.16 5.55 -4.17
CA PHE A 186 -13.78 5.99 -4.01
C PHE A 186 -13.21 5.62 -2.64
N ASN A 187 -11.92 5.28 -2.62
CA ASN A 187 -11.17 5.18 -1.37
C ASN A 187 -11.00 6.60 -0.80
N THR A 188 -11.16 6.75 0.52
CA THR A 188 -11.21 8.04 1.20
C THR A 188 -10.31 8.01 2.43
N PRO A 189 -10.02 9.18 3.04
CA PRO A 189 -9.28 9.23 4.30
C PRO A 189 -9.88 8.34 5.39
N SER A 190 -11.22 8.28 5.51
CA SER A 190 -11.90 7.40 6.47
C SER A 190 -11.63 5.91 6.21
N HIS A 191 -11.74 5.48 4.96
CA HIS A 191 -11.45 4.11 4.58
C HIS A 191 -9.98 3.74 4.78
N HIS A 192 -9.06 4.66 4.47
CA HIS A 192 -7.63 4.41 4.53
C HIS A 192 -7.06 4.50 5.96
N ARG A 193 -7.66 5.30 6.84
CA ARG A 193 -7.36 5.24 8.28
C ARG A 193 -7.66 3.86 8.86
N VAL A 194 -8.80 3.26 8.50
CA VAL A 194 -9.13 1.88 8.88
C VAL A 194 -8.07 0.91 8.38
N HIS A 195 -7.63 1.06 7.14
CA HIS A 195 -6.59 0.21 6.57
C HIS A 195 -5.27 0.26 7.34
N HIS A 196 -4.86 1.45 7.79
CA HIS A 196 -3.64 1.65 8.59
C HIS A 196 -3.80 1.35 10.08
N ALA A 197 -5.00 0.96 10.53
CA ALA A 197 -5.27 0.72 11.93
C ALA A 197 -4.80 -0.66 12.40
N THR A 198 -4.42 -0.73 13.67
CA THR A 198 -4.03 -1.96 14.38
C THR A 198 -5.14 -2.46 15.32
N ASN A 199 -6.28 -1.78 15.38
CA ASN A 199 -7.45 -2.22 16.13
C ASN A 199 -7.93 -3.57 15.57
N PRO A 200 -8.28 -4.58 16.39
CA PRO A 200 -8.65 -5.91 15.91
C PRO A 200 -9.76 -5.92 14.84
N VAL A 201 -10.75 -5.05 14.97
CA VAL A 201 -11.87 -4.90 14.00
C VAL A 201 -11.41 -4.44 12.61
N TYR A 202 -10.29 -3.71 12.55
CA TYR A 202 -9.77 -3.07 11.33
C TYR A 202 -8.60 -3.84 10.69
N LEU A 203 -8.00 -4.81 11.40
CA LEU A 203 -6.89 -5.59 10.86
C LEU A 203 -7.28 -6.31 9.55
N ASP A 204 -6.42 -6.15 8.55
CA ASP A 204 -6.54 -6.75 7.22
C ASP A 204 -7.86 -6.36 6.50
N ARG A 205 -8.15 -5.06 6.46
CA ARG A 205 -9.31 -4.46 5.79
C ARG A 205 -8.91 -3.32 4.84
N ASN A 206 -9.80 -3.02 3.89
CA ASN A 206 -9.72 -1.87 2.98
C ASN A 206 -8.42 -1.79 2.15
N TYR A 207 -8.18 -2.73 1.24
CA TYR A 207 -6.96 -2.81 0.41
C TYR A 207 -6.99 -1.96 -0.87
N ALA A 208 -8.13 -1.37 -1.24
CA ALA A 208 -8.26 -0.63 -2.49
C ALA A 208 -7.29 0.56 -2.57
N GLY A 209 -6.85 0.87 -3.79
CA GLY A 209 -6.06 2.06 -4.07
C GLY A 209 -6.97 3.28 -4.18
N ALA A 210 -7.54 3.47 -5.36
CA ALA A 210 -8.44 4.56 -5.67
C ALA A 210 -9.92 4.19 -5.57
N LEU A 211 -10.32 2.97 -5.95
CA LEU A 211 -11.73 2.56 -5.98
C LEU A 211 -12.06 1.57 -4.86
N ILE A 212 -12.80 2.00 -3.84
CA ILE A 212 -13.20 1.15 -2.70
C ILE A 212 -14.15 0.00 -3.11
N VAL A 213 -14.66 0.03 -4.34
CA VAL A 213 -15.54 -1.00 -4.91
C VAL A 213 -14.93 -2.40 -4.85
N TRP A 214 -13.61 -2.53 -4.94
CA TRP A 214 -12.93 -3.82 -4.85
C TRP A 214 -13.07 -4.44 -3.46
N ASP A 215 -12.91 -3.65 -2.41
CA ASP A 215 -13.09 -4.13 -1.04
C ASP A 215 -14.53 -4.57 -0.76
N ARG A 216 -15.50 -3.89 -1.36
CA ARG A 216 -16.92 -4.28 -1.27
C ARG A 216 -17.16 -5.59 -2.02
N LEU A 217 -16.65 -5.70 -3.25
CA LEU A 217 -16.80 -6.88 -4.10
C LEU A 217 -16.17 -8.13 -3.47
N PHE A 218 -14.97 -7.98 -2.89
CA PHE A 218 -14.20 -9.08 -2.31
C PHE A 218 -14.36 -9.23 -0.79
N ARG A 219 -15.32 -8.51 -0.20
CA ARG A 219 -15.72 -8.60 1.22
C ARG A 219 -14.58 -8.32 2.22
N THR A 220 -13.74 -7.36 1.89
CA THR A 220 -12.67 -6.83 2.74
C THR A 220 -12.97 -5.43 3.25
N PHE A 221 -14.08 -4.83 2.84
CA PHE A 221 -14.54 -3.53 3.31
C PHE A 221 -14.90 -3.53 4.80
N GLN A 222 -14.42 -2.53 5.52
CA GLN A 222 -14.79 -2.21 6.90
C GLN A 222 -14.93 -0.68 7.03
N PRO A 223 -16.11 -0.16 7.38
CA PRO A 223 -16.24 1.27 7.65
C PRO A 223 -15.52 1.64 8.95
N GLU A 224 -15.05 2.89 9.02
CA GLU A 224 -14.60 3.50 10.28
C GLU A 224 -15.78 3.59 11.23
N LEU A 225 -15.70 2.95 12.40
CA LEU A 225 -16.78 2.92 13.38
C LEU A 225 -16.77 4.17 14.25
N GLU A 226 -17.96 4.70 14.53
CA GLU A 226 -18.12 5.79 15.48
C GLU A 226 -17.81 5.27 16.90
N GLY A 227 -17.02 6.02 17.66
CA GLY A 227 -16.62 5.65 19.03
C GLY A 227 -15.38 4.75 19.13
N GLU A 228 -14.88 4.17 18.03
CA GLU A 228 -13.63 3.40 18.05
C GLU A 228 -12.44 4.31 17.70
N ARG A 229 -11.61 4.62 18.70
CA ARG A 229 -10.38 5.40 18.48
C ARG A 229 -9.35 4.57 17.72
N ILE A 230 -8.95 5.04 16.55
CA ILE A 230 -7.94 4.37 15.71
C ILE A 230 -6.56 4.40 16.38
N ARG A 231 -5.86 3.27 16.31
CA ARG A 231 -4.46 3.10 16.73
C ARG A 231 -3.62 2.70 15.52
N TYR A 232 -2.66 3.52 15.13
CA TYR A 232 -1.82 3.28 13.95
C TYR A 232 -0.55 2.48 14.28
N GLY A 233 0.20 2.15 13.24
CA GLY A 233 1.44 1.41 13.31
C GLY A 233 1.26 -0.04 12.88
N ILE A 234 2.06 -0.92 13.45
CA ILE A 234 2.00 -2.36 13.21
C ILE A 234 1.75 -3.08 14.53
N VAL A 235 1.16 -4.28 14.48
CA VAL A 235 0.79 -5.07 15.68
C VAL A 235 1.93 -5.19 16.69
N ARG A 236 3.18 -5.25 16.20
CA ARG A 236 4.40 -5.13 17.01
C ARG A 236 5.19 -3.91 16.59
N GLN A 237 5.05 -2.82 17.33
CA GLN A 237 5.70 -1.55 17.01
C GLN A 237 7.22 -1.66 16.94
N LEU A 238 7.84 -0.89 16.04
CA LEU A 238 9.29 -0.92 15.81
C LEU A 238 10.11 -0.36 16.99
N GLY A 239 9.54 0.59 17.74
CA GLY A 239 10.23 1.29 18.84
C GLY A 239 11.40 2.18 18.42
N THR A 240 11.54 2.48 17.12
CA THR A 240 12.62 3.32 16.57
C THR A 240 12.19 4.03 15.29
N PHE A 241 12.84 5.15 14.98
CA PHE A 241 12.72 5.88 13.72
C PHE A 241 13.84 5.55 12.72
N GLY A 242 14.64 4.52 12.99
CA GLY A 242 15.74 4.11 12.11
C GLY A 242 15.25 3.65 10.74
N VAL A 243 15.67 4.36 9.68
CA VAL A 243 15.24 4.10 8.29
C VAL A 243 15.59 2.68 7.86
N MET A 244 16.85 2.25 8.04
CA MET A 244 17.30 0.92 7.65
C MET A 244 16.53 -0.19 8.38
N TRP A 245 16.29 -0.02 9.68
CA TRP A 245 15.50 -0.98 10.44
C TRP A 245 14.06 -1.02 9.96
N SER A 246 13.46 0.14 9.68
CA SER A 246 12.09 0.23 9.13
C SER A 246 11.95 -0.55 7.82
N VAL A 247 12.96 -0.51 6.94
CA VAL A 247 12.96 -1.25 5.67
C VAL A 247 13.21 -2.75 5.86
N PHE A 248 14.18 -3.13 6.70
CA PHE A 248 14.73 -4.50 6.70
C PHE A 248 14.33 -5.39 7.89
N HIS A 249 13.67 -4.87 8.92
CA HIS A 249 13.35 -5.66 10.12
C HIS A 249 12.51 -6.91 9.83
N GLU A 250 11.48 -6.81 8.98
CA GLU A 250 10.60 -7.94 8.68
C GLU A 250 11.28 -8.95 7.75
N TRP A 251 12.13 -8.49 6.83
CA TRP A 251 13.02 -9.38 6.05
C TRP A 251 13.93 -10.20 6.98
N ALA A 252 14.59 -9.53 7.94
CA ALA A 252 15.46 -10.18 8.90
C ALA A 252 14.68 -11.16 9.81
N GLY A 253 13.50 -10.76 10.30
CA GLY A 253 12.62 -11.59 11.11
C GLY A 253 12.13 -12.83 10.36
N MET A 254 11.71 -12.66 9.11
CA MET A 254 11.25 -13.74 8.24
C MET A 254 12.37 -14.73 7.95
N LEU A 255 13.58 -14.27 7.60
CA LEU A 255 14.72 -15.13 7.33
C LEU A 255 15.20 -15.87 8.59
N LYS A 256 15.16 -15.22 9.76
CA LYS A 256 15.45 -15.88 11.04
C LYS A 256 14.47 -17.01 11.31
N ASP A 257 13.17 -16.76 11.16
CA ASP A 257 12.14 -17.79 11.35
C ASP A 257 12.31 -18.94 10.33
N PHE A 258 12.58 -18.60 9.06
CA PHE A 258 12.87 -19.60 8.02
C PHE A 258 14.08 -20.47 8.36
N ALA A 259 15.16 -19.87 8.88
CA ALA A 259 16.39 -20.58 9.21
C ALA A 259 16.17 -21.64 10.29
N VAL A 260 15.44 -21.31 11.36
CA VAL A 260 15.20 -22.19 12.51
C VAL A 260 13.99 -23.12 12.36
N ALA A 261 13.10 -22.85 11.41
CA ALA A 261 11.91 -23.67 11.20
C ALA A 261 12.24 -25.11 10.76
N PRO A 262 11.46 -26.11 11.22
CA PRO A 262 11.52 -27.47 10.68
C PRO A 262 11.34 -27.47 9.16
N LEU A 263 12.04 -28.35 8.45
CA LEU A 263 12.08 -28.37 6.97
C LEU A 263 10.69 -28.32 6.33
N ARG A 264 9.72 -29.08 6.87
CA ARG A 264 8.33 -29.13 6.39
C ARG A 264 7.58 -27.79 6.44
N TYR A 265 8.02 -26.84 7.27
CA TYR A 265 7.36 -25.55 7.48
C TYR A 265 8.14 -24.35 6.96
N LYS A 266 9.36 -24.56 6.41
CA LYS A 266 10.21 -23.46 5.97
C LYS A 266 9.51 -22.54 4.96
N LEU A 267 8.93 -23.09 3.90
CA LEU A 267 8.20 -22.28 2.90
C LEU A 267 6.98 -21.58 3.48
N ALA A 268 6.31 -22.17 4.49
CA ALA A 268 5.16 -21.54 5.12
C ALA A 268 5.53 -20.22 5.82
N TYR A 269 6.74 -20.10 6.38
CA TYR A 269 7.23 -18.84 6.94
C TYR A 269 7.51 -17.75 5.90
N LEU A 270 7.56 -18.07 4.61
CA LEU A 270 7.67 -17.08 3.54
C LEU A 270 6.30 -16.77 2.92
N LEU A 271 5.47 -17.80 2.75
CA LEU A 271 4.28 -17.74 1.90
C LEU A 271 2.95 -17.60 2.64
N ARG A 272 2.90 -17.95 3.94
CA ARG A 272 1.70 -17.74 4.75
C ARG A 272 1.59 -16.30 5.24
N GLU A 273 0.43 -16.00 5.77
CA GLU A 273 0.07 -14.70 6.31
C GLU A 273 1.01 -14.26 7.45
N PRO A 274 1.27 -12.94 7.59
CA PRO A 274 2.01 -12.40 8.72
C PRO A 274 1.42 -12.88 10.06
N GLY A 275 2.30 -13.20 11.01
CA GLY A 275 1.91 -13.73 12.31
C GLY A 275 1.64 -15.24 12.35
N TRP A 276 1.67 -15.95 11.21
CA TRP A 276 1.58 -17.41 11.23
C TRP A 276 2.80 -18.05 11.90
N SER A 277 2.58 -19.11 12.68
CA SER A 277 3.63 -19.98 13.21
C SER A 277 3.17 -21.43 13.26
N HIS A 278 4.09 -22.36 13.06
CA HIS A 278 3.79 -23.80 12.98
C HIS A 278 3.40 -24.43 14.33
N ASP A 279 3.70 -23.76 15.42
CA ASP A 279 3.45 -24.16 16.82
C ASP A 279 2.28 -23.40 17.45
N GLY A 280 1.65 -22.48 16.71
CA GLY A 280 0.55 -21.65 17.20
C GLY A 280 0.95 -20.57 18.22
N SER A 281 2.25 -20.36 18.47
CA SER A 281 2.78 -19.35 19.41
C SER A 281 2.54 -17.89 19.00
N ARG A 282 2.11 -17.66 17.76
CA ARG A 282 1.81 -16.33 17.22
C ARG A 282 0.41 -16.31 16.62
N ASP A 283 -0.12 -15.09 16.52
CA ASP A 283 -1.44 -14.86 15.97
C ASP A 283 -1.36 -14.06 14.68
N THR A 284 -2.14 -14.50 13.71
CA THR A 284 -2.42 -13.77 12.48
C THR A 284 -3.46 -12.68 12.76
N SER A 285 -3.57 -11.71 11.85
CA SER A 285 -4.63 -10.69 11.90
C SER A 285 -6.03 -11.29 12.08
N ASP A 286 -6.31 -12.42 11.42
CA ASP A 286 -7.59 -13.12 11.54
C ASP A 286 -7.80 -13.68 12.95
N ARG A 287 -6.80 -14.38 13.52
CA ARG A 287 -6.88 -14.92 14.89
C ARG A 287 -7.02 -13.82 15.94
N ILE A 288 -6.38 -12.65 15.73
CA ILE A 288 -6.53 -11.50 16.62
C ILE A 288 -7.97 -10.98 16.58
N ARG A 289 -8.54 -10.85 15.38
CA ARG A 289 -9.91 -10.36 15.18
C ARG A 289 -10.96 -11.33 15.70
N ASP A 290 -10.78 -12.63 15.48
CA ASP A 290 -11.73 -13.66 15.91
C ASP A 290 -11.80 -13.72 17.45
N ARG A 291 -10.66 -13.73 18.15
CA ARG A 291 -10.65 -13.65 19.62
C ARG A 291 -11.22 -12.35 20.17
N TRP A 292 -11.06 -11.24 19.45
CA TRP A 292 -11.69 -9.99 19.86
C TRP A 292 -13.22 -10.09 19.77
N ARG A 293 -13.75 -10.66 18.67
CA ARG A 293 -15.20 -10.89 18.52
C ARG A 293 -15.76 -11.82 19.60
N GLU A 294 -15.08 -12.91 19.90
CA GLU A 294 -15.49 -13.85 20.96
C GLU A 294 -15.64 -13.17 22.33
N ARG A 295 -14.80 -12.16 22.61
CA ARG A 295 -14.87 -11.35 23.85
C ARG A 295 -16.01 -10.33 23.83
N GLU A 296 -16.27 -9.69 22.69
CA GLU A 296 -17.38 -8.74 22.53
C GLU A 296 -18.73 -9.46 22.61
N ASP A 297 -18.83 -10.66 22.04
CA ASP A 297 -20.07 -11.45 21.99
C ASP A 297 -20.36 -12.21 23.31
N GLY A 298 -19.50 -12.10 24.32
CA GLY A 298 -19.71 -12.71 25.65
C GLY A 298 -19.53 -14.24 25.69
N THR A 299 -18.85 -14.82 24.70
CA THR A 299 -18.60 -16.26 24.56
C THR A 299 -17.26 -16.75 25.13
N ALA A 300 -16.59 -15.93 25.95
CA ALA A 300 -15.28 -16.23 26.54
C ALA A 300 -15.36 -16.46 28.06
#